data_AF-A0A6B0WVA1-F1
#
_entry.id   AF-A0A6B0WVA1-F1
#
_cell.length_a   1.000
_cell.length_b   1.000
_cell.length_c   1.000
_cell.angle_alpha   90.00
_cell.angle_beta   90.00
_cell.angle_gamma   90.00
#
_symmetry.space_group_name_H-M   'P 1'
#
loop_
_entity.id
_entity.type
_entity.pdbx_description
1 polymer ?
#
loop_
_entity_poly.entity_id
_entity_poly.type
_entity_poly.pdbx_seq_one_letter_code
_entity_poly.pdbx_strand_id
1 'polypeptide(L)'
;MAVTREDLQAAIDRFPRTELADLPTRLDDCPRFSEALGGKVRVMVKRDDLTGLAFGGNKTRKFDLALGDAVVQGATALITGAASQSNHARQAAAAAARLGMK
;
A
#
# COMPACT_ATOMS: atom_id res chain seq x y z
N MET A 1 23.90 12.71 14.77
CA MET A 1 22.81 13.64 14.38
C MET A 1 21.50 12.86 14.39
N ALA A 2 20.40 13.44 14.88
CA ALA A 2 19.09 12.80 14.82
C ALA A 2 18.52 12.92 13.40
N VAL A 3 17.97 11.83 12.86
CA VAL A 3 17.33 11.81 11.54
C VAL A 3 15.97 12.51 11.64
N THR A 4 15.72 13.50 10.78
CA THR A 4 14.45 14.25 10.74
C THR A 4 13.39 13.57 9.85
N ARG A 5 12.14 14.03 9.92
CA ARG A 5 11.08 13.55 9.04
C ARG A 5 11.40 13.89 7.58
N GLU A 6 11.95 15.07 7.36
CA GLU A 6 12.35 15.58 6.06
C GLU A 6 13.47 14.72 5.46
N ASP A 7 14.45 14.33 6.27
CA ASP A 7 15.51 13.41 5.85
C ASP A 7 14.94 12.05 5.40
N LEU A 8 13.99 11.50 6.16
CA LEU A 8 13.32 10.24 5.81
C LEU A 8 12.49 10.36 4.53
N GLN A 9 11.75 11.46 4.38
CA GLN A 9 10.94 11.72 3.20
C GLN A 9 11.81 11.82 1.95
N ALA A 10 12.89 12.61 2.03
CA ALA A 10 13.85 12.76 0.94
C ALA A 10 14.59 11.46 0.60
N ALA A 11 14.75 10.53 1.55
CA ALA A 11 15.30 9.21 1.28
C ALA A 11 14.29 8.30 0.54
N ILE A 12 13.00 8.36 0.90
CA ILE A 12 11.94 7.57 0.27
C ILE A 12 11.61 8.07 -1.14
N ASP A 13 11.62 9.38 -1.36
CA ASP A 13 11.24 9.97 -2.66
C ASP A 13 12.24 9.71 -3.78
N ARG A 14 13.41 9.14 -3.46
CA ARG A 14 14.40 8.69 -4.45
C ARG A 14 13.97 7.43 -5.19
N PHE A 15 13.02 6.66 -4.64
CA PHE A 15 12.56 5.44 -5.27
C PHE A 15 11.46 5.73 -6.29
N PRO A 16 11.55 5.19 -7.52
CA PRO A 16 10.50 5.34 -8.53
C PRO A 16 9.17 4.77 -8.02
N ARG A 17 8.06 5.41 -8.41
CA ARG A 17 6.70 5.00 -8.02
C ARG A 17 5.85 4.67 -9.23
N THR A 18 4.93 3.72 -9.06
CA THR A 18 3.97 3.31 -10.10
C THR A 18 2.62 4.01 -10.01
N GLU A 19 2.34 4.74 -8.92
CA GLU A 19 1.07 5.45 -8.69
C GLU A 19 -0.17 4.54 -8.81
N LEU A 20 -0.04 3.28 -8.37
CA LEU A 20 -1.12 2.29 -8.37
C LEU A 20 -2.08 2.46 -7.19
N ALA A 21 -1.64 3.10 -6.12
CA ALA A 21 -2.41 3.28 -4.89
C ALA A 21 -3.10 4.64 -4.83
N ASP A 22 -4.39 4.65 -4.50
CA ASP A 22 -5.11 5.88 -4.18
C ASP A 22 -4.73 6.38 -2.77
N LEU A 23 -3.90 7.42 -2.71
CA LEU A 23 -3.30 7.94 -1.48
C LEU A 23 -3.51 9.46 -1.33
N PRO A 24 -3.60 9.99 -0.09
CA PRO A 24 -3.60 9.28 1.19
C PRO A 24 -4.98 8.67 1.53
N THR A 25 -5.01 7.45 2.05
CA THR A 25 -6.28 6.88 2.54
C THR A 25 -6.69 7.45 3.90
N ARG A 26 -8.00 7.54 4.12
CA ARG A 26 -8.67 8.12 5.30
C ARG A 26 -8.25 7.47 6.62
N LEU A 27 -8.29 8.24 7.71
CA LEU A 27 -8.18 7.77 9.08
C LEU A 27 -9.54 7.93 9.77
N ASP A 28 -10.16 6.82 10.17
CA ASP A 28 -11.51 6.80 10.72
C ASP A 28 -11.49 6.68 12.23
N ASP A 29 -12.20 7.56 12.93
CA ASP A 29 -12.49 7.38 14.35
C ASP A 29 -13.50 6.26 14.59
N CYS A 30 -13.28 5.45 15.62
CA CYS A 30 -14.16 4.34 16.01
C CYS A 30 -14.75 4.56 17.42
N PRO A 31 -15.59 5.60 17.62
CA PRO A 31 -16.03 6.02 18.96
C PRO A 31 -16.80 4.93 19.71
N ARG A 32 -17.67 4.19 19.01
CA ARG A 32 -18.43 3.06 19.60
C ARG A 32 -17.52 1.93 20.07
N PHE A 33 -16.41 1.69 19.38
CA PHE A 33 -15.45 0.66 19.77
C PHE A 33 -14.56 1.15 20.92
N SER A 34 -14.14 2.40 20.89
CA SER A 34 -13.50 3.06 22.04
C SER A 34 -14.34 2.98 23.32
N GLU A 35 -15.65 3.24 23.22
CA GLU A 35 -16.59 3.12 24.33
C GLU A 35 -16.68 1.67 24.84
N ALA A 36 -16.80 0.69 23.94
CA ALA A 36 -16.82 -0.72 24.30
C ALA A 36 -15.54 -1.19 25.02
N LEU A 37 -14.41 -0.49 24.86
CA LEU A 37 -13.14 -0.72 25.56
C LEU A 37 -13.02 0.07 26.88
N GLY A 38 -14.09 0.69 27.37
CA GLY A 38 -14.13 1.45 28.61
C GLY A 38 -13.77 2.94 28.47
N GLY A 39 -13.73 3.47 27.24
CA GLY A 39 -13.63 4.91 26.97
C GLY A 39 -12.27 5.56 27.28
N LYS A 40 -11.27 4.80 27.70
CA LYS A 40 -9.92 5.33 28.07
C LYS A 40 -8.94 5.39 26.89
N VAL A 41 -9.28 4.79 25.76
CA VAL A 41 -8.41 4.70 24.58
C VAL A 41 -9.18 5.15 23.34
N ARG A 42 -8.61 6.11 22.59
CA ARG A 42 -9.10 6.50 21.27
C ARG A 42 -8.63 5.48 20.24
N VAL A 43 -9.57 4.79 19.59
CA VAL A 43 -9.29 3.85 18.52
C VAL A 43 -9.59 4.51 17.18
N MET A 44 -8.63 4.41 16.27
CA MET A 44 -8.75 4.88 14.90
C MET A 44 -8.34 3.76 13.95
N VAL A 45 -8.90 3.77 12.73
CA VAL A 45 -8.56 2.82 11.67
C VAL A 45 -8.02 3.57 10.47
N LYS A 46 -6.75 3.29 10.11
CA LYS A 46 -6.17 3.76 8.85
C LYS A 46 -6.67 2.87 7.72
N ARG A 47 -7.47 3.44 6.82
CA ARG A 47 -8.23 2.72 5.78
C ARG A 47 -7.39 2.31 4.58
N ASP A 48 -6.29 1.59 4.81
CA ASP A 48 -5.45 1.06 3.73
C ASP A 48 -6.16 -0.06 2.92
N ASP A 49 -7.34 -0.50 3.34
CA ASP A 49 -8.28 -1.25 2.50
C ASP A 49 -8.81 -0.42 1.30
N LEU A 50 -8.80 0.91 1.39
CA LEU A 50 -9.30 1.82 0.35
C LEU A 50 -8.21 2.34 -0.60
N THR A 51 -7.14 1.57 -0.84
CA THR A 51 -6.05 1.93 -1.77
C THR A 51 -6.38 1.67 -3.25
N GLY A 52 -7.63 1.36 -3.57
CA GLY A 52 -8.12 1.24 -4.95
C GLY A 52 -7.90 -0.13 -5.58
N LEU A 53 -6.68 -0.41 -6.04
CA LEU A 53 -6.38 -1.51 -6.97
C LEU A 53 -6.94 -2.88 -6.52
N ALA A 54 -7.88 -3.42 -7.32
CA ALA A 54 -8.57 -4.68 -7.08
C ALA A 54 -9.05 -4.84 -5.63
N PHE A 55 -9.90 -3.92 -5.16
CA PHE A 55 -10.40 -3.81 -3.78
C PHE A 55 -9.36 -3.33 -2.75
N GLY A 56 -8.22 -2.80 -3.20
CA GLY A 56 -7.21 -2.20 -2.34
C GLY A 56 -6.58 -3.17 -1.32
N GLY A 57 -6.03 -2.59 -0.26
CA GLY A 57 -5.24 -3.27 0.75
C GLY A 57 -3.81 -2.72 0.84
N ASN A 58 -3.09 -3.20 1.86
CA ASN A 58 -1.72 -2.74 2.12
C ASN A 58 -0.70 -3.14 1.04
N LYS A 59 -0.99 -4.14 0.19
CA LYS A 59 -0.04 -4.58 -0.85
C LYS A 59 -0.01 -3.62 -2.03
N THR A 60 -1.11 -2.95 -2.36
CA THR A 60 -1.11 -1.87 -3.34
C THR A 60 -0.10 -0.77 -2.99
N ARG A 61 -0.06 -0.32 -1.72
CA ARG A 61 0.95 0.64 -1.23
C ARG A 61 2.39 0.11 -1.36
N LYS A 62 2.60 -1.21 -1.17
CA LYS A 62 3.91 -1.84 -1.37
C LYS A 62 4.31 -1.83 -2.85
N PHE A 63 3.37 -2.15 -3.75
CA PHE A 63 3.64 -2.23 -5.18
C PHE A 63 3.99 -0.88 -5.81
N ASP A 64 3.49 0.22 -5.23
CA ASP A 64 3.90 1.58 -5.59
C ASP A 64 5.42 1.70 -5.69
N LEU A 65 6.14 1.26 -4.66
CA LEU A 65 7.61 1.31 -4.61
C LEU A 65 8.25 0.08 -5.26
N ALA A 66 7.76 -1.12 -4.93
CA ALA A 66 8.42 -2.37 -5.32
C ALA A 66 8.40 -2.62 -6.85
N LEU A 67 7.37 -2.14 -7.54
CA LEU A 67 7.27 -2.28 -9.00
C LEU A 67 7.80 -1.05 -9.74
N GLY A 68 8.07 0.07 -9.06
CA GLY A 68 8.59 1.27 -9.72
C GLY A 68 9.93 1.02 -10.39
N ASP A 69 10.84 0.34 -9.69
CA ASP A 69 12.14 -0.03 -10.24
C ASP A 69 12.01 -1.07 -11.37
N ALA A 70 11.10 -2.03 -11.22
CA ALA A 70 10.83 -3.02 -12.26
C ALA A 70 10.34 -2.38 -13.57
N VAL A 71 9.50 -1.34 -13.49
CA VAL A 71 9.05 -0.55 -14.65
C VAL A 71 10.24 0.16 -15.29
N VAL A 72 11.09 0.83 -14.50
CA VAL A 72 12.29 1.53 -15.01
C VAL A 72 13.24 0.57 -15.72
N GLN A 73 13.39 -0.65 -15.22
CA GLN A 73 14.23 -1.69 -15.83
C GLN A 73 13.59 -2.39 -17.04
N GLY A 74 12.35 -2.04 -17.41
CA GLY A 74 11.66 -2.63 -18.55
C GLY A 74 11.21 -4.08 -18.32
N ALA A 75 10.90 -4.45 -17.07
CA ALA A 75 10.36 -5.78 -16.76
C ALA A 75 9.04 -6.03 -17.49
N THR A 76 8.85 -7.25 -17.99
CA THR A 76 7.67 -7.63 -18.80
C THR A 76 6.77 -8.65 -18.12
N ALA A 77 7.15 -9.15 -16.94
CA ALA A 77 6.39 -10.13 -16.19
C ALA A 77 6.58 -9.95 -14.68
N LEU A 78 5.51 -10.14 -13.90
CA LEU A 78 5.52 -10.16 -12.44
C LEU A 78 5.26 -11.57 -11.92
N ILE A 79 6.31 -12.23 -11.42
CA ILE A 79 6.20 -13.57 -10.85
C ILE A 79 6.15 -13.45 -9.32
N THR A 80 5.08 -13.97 -8.71
CA THR A 80 4.92 -14.01 -7.25
C THR A 80 4.11 -15.23 -6.82
N GLY A 81 4.24 -15.63 -5.54
CA GLY A 81 3.56 -16.80 -4.99
C GLY A 81 2.92 -16.50 -3.63
N ALA A 82 1.77 -17.12 -3.36
CA ALA A 82 1.07 -17.03 -2.08
C ALA A 82 0.06 -18.19 -1.91
N ALA A 83 -0.58 -18.26 -0.73
CA ALA A 83 -1.65 -19.22 -0.45
C ALA A 83 -2.94 -18.96 -1.25
N SER A 84 -3.87 -19.92 -1.24
CA SER A 84 -5.08 -19.96 -2.09
C SER A 84 -5.97 -18.71 -2.03
N GLN A 85 -6.19 -18.14 -0.84
CA GLN A 85 -7.05 -16.95 -0.63
C GLN A 85 -6.24 -15.65 -0.51
N SER A 86 -5.14 -15.55 -1.23
CA SER A 86 -4.20 -14.45 -1.05
C SER A 86 -4.68 -13.13 -1.68
N ASN A 87 -4.95 -12.14 -0.83
CA ASN A 87 -5.12 -10.75 -1.24
C ASN A 87 -3.90 -10.21 -2.01
N HIS A 88 -2.69 -10.69 -1.68
CA HIS A 88 -1.45 -10.31 -2.36
C HIS A 88 -1.45 -10.81 -3.80
N ALA A 89 -1.80 -12.08 -4.05
CA ALA A 89 -1.82 -12.65 -5.39
C ALA A 89 -2.80 -11.90 -6.30
N ARG A 90 -4.00 -11.61 -5.79
CA ARG A 90 -5.01 -10.78 -6.49
C ARG A 90 -4.47 -9.37 -6.79
N GLN A 91 -3.90 -8.66 -5.82
CA GLN A 91 -3.35 -7.32 -6.04
C GLN A 91 -2.16 -7.34 -7.02
N ALA A 92 -1.31 -8.37 -6.97
CA ALA A 92 -0.18 -8.52 -7.86
C ALA A 92 -0.63 -8.71 -9.31
N ALA A 93 -1.60 -9.61 -9.54
CA ALA A 93 -2.17 -9.83 -10.87
C ALA A 93 -2.81 -8.53 -11.43
N ALA A 94 -3.53 -7.79 -10.59
CA ALA A 94 -4.11 -6.51 -10.98
C ALA A 94 -3.04 -5.45 -11.29
N ALA A 95 -1.95 -5.41 -10.51
CA ALA A 95 -0.83 -4.49 -10.74
C ALA A 95 -0.11 -4.81 -12.05
N ALA A 96 0.18 -6.10 -12.31
CA ALA A 96 0.78 -6.55 -13.56
C ALA A 96 -0.07 -6.12 -14.76
N ALA A 97 -1.38 -6.41 -14.73
CA ALA A 97 -2.30 -6.00 -15.78
C ALA A 97 -2.34 -4.49 -16.00
N ARG A 98 -2.34 -3.69 -14.91
CA ARG A 98 -2.35 -2.21 -14.99
C ARG A 98 -1.06 -1.64 -15.58
N LEU A 99 0.08 -2.28 -15.32
CA LEU A 99 1.41 -1.89 -15.81
C LEU A 99 1.76 -2.50 -17.18
N GLY A 100 0.85 -3.28 -17.80
CA GLY A 100 1.12 -3.94 -19.08
C GLY A 100 2.11 -5.10 -19.00
N MET A 101 2.29 -5.69 -17.81
CA MET A 101 3.14 -6.85 -17.57
C MET A 101 2.32 -8.15 -17.63
N LYS A 102 3.01 -9.26 -17.89
CA LYS A 102 2.46 -10.62 -17.73
C LYS A 102 2.40 -11.05 -16.26
#